data_AF-A0A7S2NRK2-F1
#
_entry.id   AF-A0A7S2NRK2-F1
#
_cell.length_a   1.000
_cell.length_b   1.000
_cell.length_c   1.000
_cell.angle_alpha   90.00
_cell.angle_beta   90.00
_cell.angle_gamma   90.00
#
_symmetry.space_group_name_H-M   'P 1'
#
loop_
_entity.id
_entity.type
_entity.pdbx_description
1 polymer ?
#
loop_
_entity_poly.entity_id
_entity_poly.type
_entity_poly.pdbx_seq_one_letter_code
_entity_poly.pdbx_strand_id
1 'polypeptide(L)'
;PQLRALVSAAILLGALVAAAARRGDGVAMNSAAAVLAGCVPCLALVAFSRLRSKHEAASDSAGAATPRAATRVSRRNSVGGNRLFPALPARQAQKHDFERLSVLVGCPGPDPARSLEKKLEEARAAYAQGNAPAGGALDEGGALHEPMDDFAACRFLLAAKFDVGRAVQNMREYVEWRRANRGSIEPPPAWLNSAAVLAPFEDRHGRPVVVLRMRHIHPGEVPIDVFETGFCATLDAVMGHLMARRAAGLAAEGNPLDQYSCWIDTEGATRKNFALPVVKMMQRMATTRYAERVGKMYVLSPNFAVRAVWSIVRPMLLERTQRNIQMVSASEAPAVLGELLG
;
A
#
# COMPACT_ATOMS: atom_id res chain seq x y z
N PRO A 1 25.60 -7.72 -25.88
CA PRO A 1 25.43 -9.04 -26.54
C PRO A 1 24.22 -9.83 -26.00
N GLN A 2 24.19 -10.19 -24.72
CA GLN A 2 23.12 -11.02 -24.12
C GLN A 2 21.73 -10.36 -24.14
N LEU A 3 21.63 -9.05 -23.88
CA LEU A 3 20.35 -8.32 -23.95
C LEU A 3 19.79 -8.24 -25.38
N ARG A 4 20.65 -8.08 -26.38
CA ARG A 4 20.22 -8.09 -27.79
C ARG A 4 19.72 -9.48 -28.20
N ALA A 5 20.33 -10.55 -27.68
CA ALA A 5 19.86 -11.91 -27.89
C ALA A 5 18.49 -12.17 -27.22
N LEU A 6 18.27 -11.66 -26.00
CA LEU A 6 17.00 -11.77 -25.28
C LEU A 6 15.86 -10.99 -25.96
N VAL A 7 16.13 -9.76 -26.43
CA VAL A 7 15.14 -8.97 -27.17
C VAL A 7 14.81 -9.64 -28.51
N SER A 8 15.82 -10.17 -29.21
CA SER A 8 15.60 -10.91 -30.46
C SER A 8 14.78 -12.18 -30.22
N ALA A 9 15.03 -12.91 -29.13
CA ALA A 9 14.25 -14.09 -28.74
C ALA A 9 12.80 -13.74 -28.39
N ALA A 10 12.56 -12.63 -27.69
CA ALA A 10 11.21 -12.16 -27.37
C ALA A 10 10.40 -11.77 -28.62
N ILE A 11 11.05 -11.11 -29.60
CA ILE A 11 10.43 -10.77 -30.89
C ILE A 11 10.09 -12.03 -31.69
N LEU A 12 11.01 -13.02 -31.72
CA LEU A 12 10.77 -14.31 -32.36
C LEU A 12 9.62 -15.08 -31.71
N LEU A 13 9.54 -15.09 -30.37
CA LEU A 13 8.42 -15.71 -29.66
C LEU A 13 7.08 -15.01 -29.96
N GLY A 14 7.07 -13.67 -30.01
CA GLY A 14 5.88 -12.91 -30.39
C GLY A 14 5.41 -13.24 -31.81
N ALA A 15 6.34 -13.38 -32.75
CA ALA A 15 6.02 -13.79 -34.12
C ALA A 15 5.47 -15.22 -34.21
N LEU A 16 6.00 -16.15 -33.39
CA LEU A 16 5.51 -17.54 -33.31
C LEU A 16 4.10 -17.62 -32.71
N VAL A 17 3.79 -16.84 -31.67
CA VAL A 17 2.44 -16.74 -31.09
C VAL A 17 1.46 -16.21 -32.14
N ALA A 18 1.82 -15.14 -32.86
CA ALA A 18 0.98 -14.57 -33.92
C ALA A 18 0.77 -15.52 -35.12
N ALA A 19 1.73 -16.42 -35.39
CA ALA A 19 1.61 -17.44 -36.42
C ALA A 19 0.80 -18.67 -35.96
N ALA A 20 0.85 -19.02 -34.68
CA ALA A 20 0.02 -20.07 -34.08
C ALA A 20 -1.45 -19.64 -33.98
N ALA A 21 -1.70 -18.39 -33.58
CA ALA A 21 -3.05 -17.81 -33.53
C ALA A 21 -3.73 -17.81 -34.90
N ARG A 22 -2.99 -17.51 -35.97
CA ARG A 22 -3.52 -17.57 -37.36
C ARG A 22 -3.87 -18.97 -37.85
N ARG A 23 -3.35 -20.02 -37.19
CA ARG A 23 -3.61 -21.42 -37.55
C ARG A 23 -4.66 -22.08 -36.64
N GLY A 24 -5.20 -21.35 -35.67
CA GLY A 24 -6.17 -21.89 -34.72
C GLY A 24 -5.60 -22.96 -33.77
N ASP A 25 -4.27 -23.00 -33.63
CA ASP A 25 -3.60 -24.03 -32.82
C ASP A 25 -3.49 -23.59 -31.35
N GLY A 26 -4.55 -23.88 -30.61
CA GLY A 26 -4.71 -23.46 -29.20
C GLY A 26 -3.66 -24.05 -28.26
N VAL A 27 -3.07 -25.20 -28.59
CA VAL A 27 -2.03 -25.83 -27.77
C VAL A 27 -0.71 -25.06 -27.90
N ALA A 28 -0.32 -24.71 -29.13
CA ALA A 28 0.88 -23.93 -29.40
C ALA A 28 0.78 -22.49 -28.83
N MET A 29 -0.42 -21.88 -28.84
CA MET A 29 -0.66 -20.57 -28.21
C MET A 29 -0.44 -20.61 -26.70
N ASN A 30 -0.98 -21.61 -26.01
CA ASN A 30 -0.88 -21.70 -24.55
C ASN A 30 0.56 -21.97 -24.09
N SER A 31 1.30 -22.81 -24.81
CA SER A 31 2.71 -23.07 -24.49
C SER A 31 3.59 -21.83 -24.72
N ALA A 32 3.40 -21.09 -25.81
CA ALA A 32 4.20 -19.90 -26.09
C ALA A 32 3.84 -18.69 -25.19
N ALA A 33 2.56 -18.56 -24.80
CA ALA A 33 2.12 -17.56 -23.83
C ALA A 33 2.70 -17.83 -22.42
N ALA A 34 2.79 -19.10 -22.01
CA ALA A 34 3.39 -19.48 -20.73
C ALA A 34 4.90 -19.15 -20.68
N VAL A 35 5.63 -19.33 -21.78
CA VAL A 35 7.05 -18.97 -21.86
C VAL A 35 7.24 -17.45 -21.85
N LEU A 36 6.39 -16.67 -22.54
CA LEU A 36 6.42 -15.21 -22.47
C LEU A 36 6.13 -14.69 -21.06
N ALA A 37 5.15 -15.26 -20.37
CA ALA A 37 4.82 -14.90 -18.99
C ALA A 37 5.97 -15.16 -18.00
N GLY A 38 6.78 -16.20 -18.25
CA GLY A 38 7.96 -16.51 -17.44
C GLY A 38 9.17 -15.60 -17.71
N CYS A 39 9.32 -15.06 -18.93
CA CYS A 39 10.50 -14.26 -19.29
C CYS A 39 10.36 -12.75 -18.99
N VAL A 40 9.13 -12.21 -18.97
CA VAL A 40 8.86 -10.78 -18.72
C VAL A 40 9.37 -10.29 -17.35
N PRO A 41 9.23 -11.05 -16.23
CA PRO A 41 9.77 -10.64 -14.93
C PRO A 41 11.31 -10.52 -14.93
N CYS A 42 12.01 -11.44 -15.61
CA CYS A 42 13.47 -11.40 -15.73
C CYS A 42 13.96 -10.19 -16.53
N LEU A 43 13.23 -9.79 -17.58
CA LEU A 43 13.56 -8.61 -18.37
C LEU A 43 13.35 -7.30 -17.60
N ALA A 44 12.30 -7.23 -16.77
CA ALA A 44 12.05 -6.10 -15.89
C ALA A 44 13.12 -5.93 -14.80
N LEU A 45 13.56 -7.04 -14.19
CA LEU A 45 14.64 -7.05 -13.18
C LEU A 45 15.99 -6.60 -13.76
N VAL A 46 16.34 -7.04 -14.98
CA VAL A 46 17.59 -6.64 -15.65
C VAL A 46 17.55 -5.16 -16.08
N ALA A 47 16.39 -4.65 -16.50
CA ALA A 47 16.22 -3.24 -16.83
C ALA A 47 16.32 -2.34 -15.58
N PHE A 48 15.72 -2.78 -14.47
CA PHE A 48 15.73 -2.04 -13.20
C PHE A 48 17.13 -1.98 -12.56
N SER A 49 17.88 -3.08 -12.59
CA SER A 49 19.27 -3.13 -12.10
C SER A 49 20.20 -2.16 -12.86
N ARG A 50 20.01 -1.98 -14.18
CA ARG A 50 20.81 -1.03 -14.97
C ARG A 50 20.40 0.43 -14.79
N LEU A 51 19.13 0.71 -14.51
CA LEU A 51 18.69 2.07 -14.17
C LEU A 51 19.28 2.52 -12.83
N ARG A 52 19.34 1.62 -11.85
CA ARG A 52 19.98 1.86 -10.56
C ARG A 52 21.50 2.10 -10.70
N SER A 53 22.20 1.26 -11.44
CA SER A 53 23.65 1.43 -11.69
C SER A 53 24.00 2.74 -12.40
N LYS A 54 23.15 3.23 -13.32
CA LYS A 54 23.36 4.54 -13.97
C LYS A 54 23.10 5.71 -13.03
N HIS A 55 22.21 5.56 -12.06
CA HIS A 55 21.88 6.58 -11.08
C HIS A 55 22.98 6.70 -10.00
N GLU A 56 23.58 5.57 -9.60
CA GLU A 56 24.72 5.52 -8.68
C GLU A 56 26.00 6.07 -9.34
N ALA A 57 26.25 5.74 -10.62
CA ALA A 57 27.38 6.32 -11.36
C ALA A 57 27.24 7.84 -11.61
N ALA A 58 26.01 8.37 -11.66
CA ALA A 58 25.75 9.80 -11.81
C ALA A 58 25.95 10.56 -10.49
N SER A 59 25.63 9.97 -9.33
CA SER A 59 25.84 10.59 -8.02
C SER A 59 27.32 10.70 -7.64
N ASP A 60 28.14 9.71 -8.03
CA ASP A 60 29.56 9.69 -7.70
C ASP A 60 30.39 10.67 -8.55
N SER A 61 29.85 11.11 -9.69
CA SER A 61 30.53 12.07 -10.58
C SER A 61 30.38 13.55 -10.18
N ALA A 62 29.52 13.86 -9.19
CA ALA A 62 29.23 15.24 -8.77
C ALA A 62 30.12 15.76 -7.62
N GLY A 63 31.03 14.93 -7.10
CA GLY A 63 31.83 15.22 -5.90
C GLY A 63 33.32 15.50 -6.16
N ALA A 64 33.68 16.39 -7.08
CA ALA A 64 35.07 16.87 -7.18
C ALA A 64 35.19 18.25 -7.86
N ALA A 65 35.14 19.32 -7.07
CA ALA A 65 35.74 20.61 -7.45
C ALA A 65 36.16 21.43 -6.20
N THR A 66 37.41 21.89 -6.23
CA THR A 66 38.20 22.57 -5.19
C THR A 66 37.78 24.06 -5.00
N PRO A 67 38.14 24.74 -3.90
CA PRO A 67 37.44 25.93 -3.39
C PRO A 67 38.04 27.24 -3.90
N ARG A 68 37.20 28.28 -4.06
CA ARG A 68 37.67 29.66 -4.22
C ARG A 68 36.79 30.68 -3.52
N ALA A 69 37.47 31.45 -2.67
CA ALA A 69 37.24 32.82 -2.22
C ALA A 69 35.92 33.19 -1.51
N ALA A 70 36.10 33.57 -0.24
CA ALA A 70 35.12 34.18 0.63
C ALA A 70 34.57 35.51 0.11
N THR A 71 33.28 35.76 0.37
CA THR A 71 32.82 37.11 0.66
C THR A 71 31.80 37.06 1.81
N ARG A 72 32.20 37.74 2.88
CA ARG A 72 31.55 37.85 4.18
C ARG A 72 30.36 38.81 4.06
N VAL A 73 29.14 38.30 4.19
CA VAL A 73 27.96 39.15 4.42
C VAL A 73 27.25 38.68 5.69
N SER A 74 26.93 39.68 6.49
CA SER A 74 26.59 39.67 7.90
C SER A 74 25.37 38.81 8.28
N ARG A 75 25.53 38.10 9.40
CA ARG A 75 24.46 37.43 10.16
C ARG A 75 23.34 38.42 10.51
N ARG A 76 22.13 38.16 10.03
CA ARG A 76 20.90 38.38 10.81
C ARG A 76 20.27 37.03 11.07
N ASN A 77 20.46 36.54 12.30
CA ASN A 77 19.71 35.45 12.87
C ASN A 77 18.24 35.89 13.00
N SER A 78 17.41 35.57 12.01
CA SER A 78 15.99 35.35 12.27
C SER A 78 15.81 33.87 12.53
N VAL A 79 15.36 33.54 13.72
CA VAL A 79 14.97 32.20 14.18
C VAL A 79 13.89 31.66 13.22
N GLY A 80 14.33 30.95 12.17
CA GLY A 80 13.47 30.17 11.31
C GLY A 80 13.15 28.88 12.04
N GLY A 81 11.96 28.82 12.66
CA GLY A 81 11.48 27.60 13.29
C GLY A 81 11.53 26.44 12.30
N ASN A 82 12.31 25.40 12.64
CA ASN A 82 12.23 24.09 12.02
C ASN A 82 10.77 23.67 12.02
N ARG A 83 10.11 23.71 10.86
CA ARG A 83 8.77 23.15 10.72
C ARG A 83 8.91 21.64 10.86
N LEU A 84 8.42 21.12 11.97
CA LEU A 84 8.42 19.70 12.39
C LEU A 84 7.64 18.75 11.46
N PHE A 85 7.18 19.24 10.32
CA PHE A 85 6.57 18.49 9.23
C PHE A 85 6.92 19.25 7.95
N PRO A 86 7.45 18.61 6.88
CA PRO A 86 7.53 19.29 5.59
C PRO A 86 6.10 19.67 5.21
N ALA A 87 5.83 20.98 5.14
CA ALA A 87 4.58 21.45 4.58
C ALA A 87 4.51 20.91 3.14
N LEU A 88 3.45 20.16 2.84
CA LEU A 88 3.20 19.67 1.49
C LEU A 88 3.24 20.85 0.49
N PRO A 89 3.70 20.63 -0.75
CA PRO A 89 3.68 21.68 -1.75
C PRO A 89 2.23 22.18 -1.99
N ALA A 90 2.07 23.49 -2.03
CA ALA A 90 0.86 24.26 -2.35
C ALA A 90 -0.44 23.91 -1.55
N ARG A 91 -0.71 24.73 -0.52
CA ARG A 91 -1.91 24.78 0.35
C ARG A 91 -3.29 24.65 -0.33
N GLN A 92 -3.38 24.89 -1.64
CA GLN A 92 -4.65 24.97 -2.36
C GLN A 92 -5.21 23.60 -2.78
N ALA A 93 -4.33 22.62 -3.05
CA ALA A 93 -4.73 21.22 -3.25
C ALA A 93 -5.18 20.58 -1.92
N GLN A 94 -4.49 20.91 -0.83
CA GLN A 94 -4.78 20.34 0.50
C GLN A 94 -6.13 20.78 1.08
N LYS A 95 -6.56 22.04 0.91
CA LYS A 95 -7.81 22.52 1.51
C LYS A 95 -9.04 21.79 0.96
N HIS A 96 -9.04 21.52 -0.34
CA HIS A 96 -10.09 20.76 -1.00
C HIS A 96 -10.09 19.28 -0.57
N ASP A 97 -8.91 18.71 -0.34
CA ASP A 97 -8.78 17.37 0.24
C ASP A 97 -9.29 17.34 1.71
N PHE A 98 -9.09 18.40 2.50
CA PHE A 98 -9.55 18.46 3.90
C PHE A 98 -11.06 18.56 4.06
N GLU A 99 -11.74 19.41 3.28
CA GLU A 99 -13.20 19.49 3.30
C GLU A 99 -13.82 18.14 2.92
N ARG A 100 -13.26 17.45 1.91
CA ARG A 100 -13.69 16.11 1.49
C ARG A 100 -13.38 15.03 2.54
N LEU A 101 -12.18 15.06 3.11
CA LEU A 101 -11.77 14.16 4.19
C LEU A 101 -12.73 14.28 5.38
N SER A 102 -13.16 15.49 5.73
CA SER A 102 -14.06 15.69 6.86
C SER A 102 -15.43 15.02 6.69
N VAL A 103 -15.96 15.03 5.46
CA VAL A 103 -17.22 14.37 5.10
C VAL A 103 -17.05 12.85 5.11
N LEU A 104 -15.94 12.32 4.59
CA LEU A 104 -15.65 10.88 4.57
C LEU A 104 -15.34 10.28 5.94
N VAL A 105 -14.63 11.03 6.77
CA VAL A 105 -14.12 10.56 8.06
C VAL A 105 -15.21 10.72 9.13
N GLY A 106 -16.24 11.53 8.89
CA GLY A 106 -17.41 11.66 9.75
C GLY A 106 -17.07 12.27 11.11
N CYS A 107 -16.24 13.32 11.09
CA CYS A 107 -15.79 13.97 12.32
C CYS A 107 -17.00 14.54 13.09
N PRO A 108 -17.14 14.24 14.40
CA PRO A 108 -18.29 14.70 15.17
C PRO A 108 -18.28 16.24 15.33
N GLY A 109 -19.46 16.85 15.23
CA GLY A 109 -19.66 18.27 15.46
C GLY A 109 -20.59 18.93 14.42
N PRO A 110 -20.96 20.19 14.65
CA PRO A 110 -21.84 20.95 13.74
C PRO A 110 -21.16 21.33 12.42
N ASP A 111 -19.82 21.38 12.41
CA ASP A 111 -18.99 21.60 11.22
C ASP A 111 -17.85 20.56 11.20
N PRO A 112 -18.05 19.41 10.53
CA PRO A 112 -17.08 18.33 10.50
C PRO A 112 -15.70 18.75 9.96
N ALA A 113 -15.64 19.69 9.01
CA ALA A 113 -14.39 20.17 8.43
C ALA A 113 -13.54 20.91 9.46
N ARG A 114 -14.17 21.88 10.13
CA ARG A 114 -13.50 22.64 11.19
C ARG A 114 -13.17 21.77 12.41
N SER A 115 -14.04 20.82 12.76
CA SER A 115 -13.75 19.84 13.82
C SER A 115 -12.52 18.99 13.50
N LEU A 116 -12.41 18.49 12.26
CA LEU A 116 -11.26 17.70 11.82
C LEU A 116 -9.97 18.52 11.81
N GLU A 117 -9.99 19.74 11.28
CA GLU A 117 -8.84 20.64 11.27
C GLU A 117 -8.32 20.90 12.69
N LYS A 118 -9.23 21.22 13.62
CA LYS A 118 -8.89 21.39 15.04
C LYS A 118 -8.28 20.13 15.64
N LYS A 119 -8.84 18.95 15.36
CA LYS A 119 -8.32 17.67 15.86
C LYS A 119 -6.93 17.35 15.32
N LEU A 120 -6.65 17.71 14.07
CA LEU A 120 -5.32 17.57 13.48
C LEU A 120 -4.32 18.52 14.13
N GLU A 121 -4.70 19.78 14.37
CA GLU A 121 -3.86 20.73 15.10
C GLU A 121 -3.54 20.24 16.52
N GLU A 122 -4.55 19.78 17.26
CA GLU A 122 -4.40 19.16 18.58
C GLU A 122 -3.44 17.96 18.53
N ALA A 123 -3.60 17.07 17.54
CA ALA A 123 -2.75 15.90 17.37
C ALA A 123 -1.31 16.27 17.01
N ARG A 124 -1.09 17.25 16.13
CA ARG A 124 0.26 17.73 15.78
C ARG A 124 0.96 18.33 17.01
N ALA A 125 0.26 19.17 17.77
CA ALA A 125 0.79 19.78 18.98
C ALA A 125 1.15 18.71 20.04
N ALA A 126 0.23 17.78 20.31
CA ALA A 126 0.44 16.69 21.26
C ALA A 126 1.54 15.72 20.82
N TYR A 127 1.66 15.43 19.52
CA TYR A 127 2.73 14.60 18.99
C TYR A 127 4.10 15.27 19.21
N ALA A 128 4.23 16.56 18.90
CA ALA A 128 5.45 17.35 19.06
C ALA A 128 5.89 17.59 20.51
N GLN A 129 4.97 17.56 21.47
CA GLN A 129 5.28 17.72 22.90
C GLN A 129 5.92 16.49 23.54
N GLY A 130 5.83 15.31 22.93
CA GLY A 130 6.59 14.15 23.38
C GLY A 130 8.05 14.26 22.93
N ASN A 131 8.97 13.54 23.59
CA ASN A 131 10.28 13.18 23.02
C ASN A 131 10.17 12.29 21.76
N ALA A 132 9.04 12.39 21.05
CA ALA A 132 8.83 11.77 19.76
C ALA A 132 9.78 12.46 18.78
N PRO A 133 10.62 11.69 18.09
CA PRO A 133 11.51 12.23 17.08
C PRO A 133 10.67 12.95 16.01
N ALA A 134 11.13 14.14 15.63
CA ALA A 134 10.46 14.95 14.63
C ALA A 134 10.12 14.08 13.40
N GLY A 135 8.84 14.09 13.02
CA GLY A 135 8.37 13.40 11.83
C GLY A 135 9.04 13.99 10.60
N GLY A 136 10.09 13.33 10.13
CA GLY A 136 10.81 13.70 8.92
C GLY A 136 12.32 13.55 9.09
N ALA A 137 12.86 12.55 8.41
CA ALA A 137 14.26 12.11 8.35
C ALA A 137 14.74 11.24 9.53
N LEU A 138 15.09 9.98 9.26
CA LEU A 138 16.30 9.44 9.88
C LEU A 138 17.45 9.89 8.97
N ASP A 139 18.48 10.36 9.63
CA ASP A 139 19.77 10.78 9.15
C ASP A 139 20.49 9.73 8.29
N GLU A 140 21.25 10.28 7.35
CA GLU A 140 22.23 9.74 6.38
C GLU A 140 21.89 8.49 5.55
N GLY A 141 20.73 7.86 5.71
CA GLY A 141 20.26 6.83 4.75
C GLY A 141 18.85 6.25 4.91
N GLY A 142 18.00 6.71 5.85
CA GLY A 142 16.76 6.02 6.23
C GLY A 142 15.53 6.92 6.42
N ALA A 143 14.71 7.14 5.41
CA ALA A 143 13.36 7.67 5.66
C ALA A 143 12.50 6.64 6.42
N LEU A 144 11.55 7.09 7.25
CA LEU A 144 10.41 6.23 7.62
C LEU A 144 9.78 5.71 6.33
N HIS A 145 9.33 4.44 6.33
CA HIS A 145 8.63 3.87 5.17
C HIS A 145 7.47 4.75 4.70
N GLU A 146 6.79 5.40 5.65
CA GLU A 146 5.75 6.38 5.38
C GLU A 146 5.96 7.66 6.20
N PRO A 147 5.78 8.86 5.61
CA PRO A 147 5.77 10.12 6.36
C PRO A 147 4.60 10.18 7.34
N MET A 148 4.84 10.75 8.52
CA MET A 148 3.77 11.07 9.46
C MET A 148 3.11 12.39 9.06
N ASP A 149 2.43 12.41 7.91
CA ASP A 149 1.73 13.59 7.37
C ASP A 149 0.26 13.65 7.84
N ASP A 150 -0.50 14.60 7.29
CA ASP A 150 -1.91 14.77 7.64
C ASP A 150 -2.79 13.59 7.23
N PHE A 151 -2.43 12.87 6.17
CA PHE A 151 -3.16 11.67 5.75
C PHE A 151 -2.96 10.57 6.77
N ALA A 152 -1.71 10.39 7.25
CA ALA A 152 -1.42 9.47 8.34
C ALA A 152 -2.16 9.89 9.62
N ALA A 153 -2.09 11.16 10.02
CA ALA A 153 -2.79 11.66 11.20
C ALA A 153 -4.31 11.47 11.12
N CYS A 154 -4.93 11.72 9.96
CA CYS A 154 -6.36 11.48 9.73
C CYS A 154 -6.73 10.00 9.96
N ARG A 155 -5.94 9.07 9.42
CA ARG A 155 -6.19 7.63 9.62
C ARG A 155 -6.08 7.21 11.08
N PHE A 156 -5.07 7.71 11.80
CA PHE A 156 -4.91 7.41 13.23
C PHE A 156 -6.01 8.04 14.09
N LEU A 157 -6.44 9.27 13.79
CA LEU A 157 -7.58 9.91 14.43
C LEU A 157 -8.86 9.12 14.20
N LEU A 158 -9.13 8.71 12.96
CA LEU A 158 -10.29 7.92 12.60
C LEU A 158 -10.31 6.57 13.32
N ALA A 159 -9.18 5.85 13.33
CA ALA A 159 -9.02 4.60 14.06
C ALA A 159 -9.23 4.78 15.59
N ALA A 160 -8.82 5.92 16.13
CA ALA A 160 -8.98 6.29 17.53
C ALA A 160 -10.34 6.94 17.84
N LYS A 161 -11.30 6.98 16.90
CA LYS A 161 -12.59 7.67 17.06
C LYS A 161 -12.45 9.14 17.49
N PHE A 162 -11.44 9.82 16.94
CA PHE A 162 -11.06 11.21 17.23
C PHE A 162 -10.62 11.50 18.67
N ASP A 163 -10.26 10.46 19.43
CA ASP A 163 -9.47 10.62 20.65
C ASP A 163 -8.03 10.98 20.25
N VAL A 164 -7.65 12.24 20.50
CA VAL A 164 -6.33 12.77 20.13
C VAL A 164 -5.21 12.09 20.92
N GLY A 165 -5.40 11.86 22.21
CA GLY A 165 -4.36 11.25 23.06
C GLY A 165 -4.06 9.83 22.60
N ARG A 166 -5.12 9.04 22.34
CA ARG A 166 -4.99 7.68 21.81
C ARG A 166 -4.44 7.67 20.39
N ALA A 167 -4.85 8.58 19.51
CA ALA A 167 -4.32 8.68 18.16
C ALA A 167 -2.80 8.94 18.17
N VAL A 168 -2.36 9.90 18.98
CA VAL A 168 -0.93 10.25 19.12
C VAL A 168 -0.13 9.09 19.72
N GLN A 169 -0.68 8.38 20.70
CA GLN A 169 -0.06 7.16 21.22
C GLN A 169 0.14 6.11 20.12
N ASN A 170 -0.92 5.79 19.37
CA ASN A 170 -0.85 4.82 18.26
C ASN A 170 0.16 5.24 17.19
N MET A 171 0.24 6.53 16.87
CA MET A 171 1.22 7.07 15.91
C MET A 171 2.66 6.85 16.40
N ARG A 172 2.93 7.04 17.70
CA ARG A 172 4.26 6.79 18.29
C ARG A 172 4.63 5.31 18.25
N GLU A 173 3.71 4.44 18.67
CA GLU A 173 3.89 2.99 18.62
C GLU A 173 4.14 2.49 17.19
N TYR A 174 3.48 3.08 16.19
CA TYR A 174 3.73 2.80 14.77
C TYR A 174 5.13 3.22 14.32
N VAL A 175 5.56 4.44 14.69
CA VAL A 175 6.88 4.96 14.33
C VAL A 175 8.00 4.14 14.97
N GLU A 176 7.86 3.77 16.24
CA GLU A 176 8.79 2.87 16.92
C GLU A 176 8.87 1.51 16.23
N TRP A 177 7.73 0.91 15.88
CA TRP A 177 7.70 -0.33 15.11
C TRP A 177 8.38 -0.19 13.75
N ARG A 178 8.17 0.92 13.02
CA ARG A 178 8.84 1.17 11.73
C ARG A 178 10.35 1.35 11.86
N ARG A 179 10.83 1.92 12.96
CA ARG A 179 12.27 2.06 13.22
C ARG A 179 12.93 0.70 13.45
N ALA A 180 12.24 -0.20 14.15
CA ALA A 180 12.71 -1.56 14.34
C ALA A 180 12.75 -2.35 13.02
N ASN A 181 11.81 -2.10 12.10
CA ASN A 181 11.65 -2.84 10.85
C ASN A 181 12.26 -2.16 9.59
N ARG A 182 13.00 -1.05 9.77
CA ARG A 182 13.73 -0.26 8.74
C ARG A 182 13.22 -0.38 7.30
N GLY A 183 12.35 0.56 6.91
CA GLY A 183 11.88 0.69 5.51
C GLY A 183 10.70 -0.24 5.19
N SER A 184 10.61 -0.62 3.91
CA SER A 184 9.62 -1.59 3.42
C SER A 184 10.03 -3.00 3.79
N ILE A 185 9.07 -3.81 4.21
CA ILE A 185 9.31 -5.22 4.55
C ILE A 185 9.50 -6.03 3.27
N GLU A 186 10.62 -6.76 3.17
CA GLU A 186 10.87 -7.66 2.05
C GLU A 186 9.93 -8.88 2.11
N PRO A 187 9.23 -9.23 1.02
CA PRO A 187 8.31 -10.36 1.02
C PRO A 187 9.10 -11.68 1.09
N PRO A 188 8.75 -12.60 2.02
CA PRO A 188 9.39 -13.90 2.09
C PRO A 188 9.21 -14.70 0.78
N PRO A 189 10.20 -15.49 0.33
CA PRO A 189 10.05 -16.30 -0.89
C PRO A 189 8.85 -17.23 -0.86
N ALA A 190 8.55 -17.85 0.28
CA ALA A 190 7.36 -18.70 0.45
C ALA A 190 6.04 -17.95 0.24
N TRP A 191 5.98 -16.67 0.64
CA TRP A 191 4.82 -15.81 0.41
C TRP A 191 4.64 -15.53 -1.08
N LEU A 192 5.70 -15.14 -1.78
CA LEU A 192 5.66 -14.88 -3.23
C LEU A 192 5.31 -16.15 -4.02
N ASN A 193 5.94 -17.27 -3.68
CA ASN A 193 5.74 -18.55 -4.36
C ASN A 193 4.33 -19.12 -4.17
N SER A 194 3.64 -18.77 -3.08
CA SER A 194 2.23 -19.13 -2.90
C SER A 194 1.32 -18.49 -3.95
N ALA A 195 1.75 -17.34 -4.50
CA ALA A 195 0.95 -16.46 -5.34
C ALA A 195 -0.43 -16.14 -4.73
N ALA A 196 -0.59 -16.25 -3.41
CA ALA A 196 -1.90 -16.13 -2.77
C ALA A 196 -2.44 -14.69 -2.80
N VAL A 197 -1.57 -13.70 -3.04
CA VAL A 197 -1.97 -12.29 -3.12
C VAL A 197 -1.44 -11.64 -4.40
N LEU A 198 -2.31 -10.88 -5.07
CA LEU A 198 -2.01 -10.10 -6.27
C LEU A 198 -2.50 -8.66 -6.09
N ALA A 199 -1.84 -7.70 -6.74
CA ALA A 199 -2.31 -6.31 -6.81
C ALA A 199 -2.25 -5.79 -8.26
N PRO A 200 -3.12 -6.31 -9.16
CA PRO A 200 -2.94 -6.16 -10.61
C PRO A 200 -3.40 -4.80 -11.18
N PHE A 201 -4.33 -4.11 -10.52
CA PHE A 201 -4.94 -2.87 -11.03
C PHE A 201 -5.52 -2.03 -9.90
N GLU A 202 -6.06 -0.86 -10.25
CA GLU A 202 -6.87 -0.01 -9.39
C GLU A 202 -8.35 -0.08 -9.77
N ASP A 203 -9.24 0.13 -8.81
CA ASP A 203 -10.66 0.34 -9.10
C ASP A 203 -10.92 1.79 -9.56
N ARG A 204 -12.18 2.08 -9.97
CA ARG A 204 -12.62 3.40 -10.44
C ARG A 204 -12.43 4.53 -9.43
N HIS A 205 -12.22 4.21 -8.16
CA HIS A 205 -11.97 5.18 -7.11
C HIS A 205 -10.47 5.42 -6.92
N GLY A 206 -9.61 4.75 -7.69
CA GLY A 206 -8.14 4.81 -7.60
C GLY A 206 -7.59 4.08 -6.38
N ARG A 207 -8.29 3.03 -5.92
CA ARG A 207 -7.79 2.15 -4.86
C ARG A 207 -7.12 0.94 -5.52
N PRO A 208 -5.84 0.64 -5.20
CA PRO A 208 -5.23 -0.62 -5.61
C PRO A 208 -6.09 -1.79 -5.14
N VAL A 209 -6.33 -2.74 -6.03
CA VAL A 209 -7.14 -3.92 -5.74
C VAL A 209 -6.23 -5.06 -5.33
N VAL A 210 -6.21 -5.37 -4.04
CA VAL A 210 -5.50 -6.51 -3.47
C VAL A 210 -6.41 -7.74 -3.56
N VAL A 211 -6.09 -8.66 -4.46
CA VAL A 211 -6.81 -9.93 -4.62
C VAL A 211 -6.14 -11.00 -3.75
N LEU A 212 -6.85 -11.45 -2.72
CA LEU A 212 -6.49 -12.57 -1.86
C LEU A 212 -7.17 -13.85 -2.38
N ARG A 213 -6.38 -14.76 -2.95
CA ARG A 213 -6.85 -16.04 -3.51
C ARG A 213 -6.80 -17.12 -2.44
N MET A 214 -7.93 -17.34 -1.77
CA MET A 214 -8.01 -18.21 -0.59
C MET A 214 -7.58 -19.65 -0.85
N ARG A 215 -7.78 -20.18 -2.07
CA ARG A 215 -7.37 -21.55 -2.43
C ARG A 215 -5.87 -21.81 -2.27
N HIS A 216 -5.05 -20.75 -2.32
CA HIS A 216 -3.59 -20.81 -2.22
C HIS A 216 -3.06 -20.44 -0.83
N ILE A 217 -3.96 -20.20 0.14
CA ILE A 217 -3.59 -19.93 1.53
C ILE A 217 -3.56 -21.27 2.28
N HIS A 218 -2.36 -21.71 2.66
CA HIS A 218 -2.13 -22.99 3.33
C HIS A 218 -1.57 -22.79 4.74
N PRO A 219 -2.42 -22.42 5.73
CA PRO A 219 -1.96 -22.05 7.06
C PRO A 219 -1.36 -23.21 7.88
N GLY A 220 -1.56 -24.45 7.45
CA GLY A 220 -0.90 -25.63 8.03
C GLY A 220 0.48 -25.93 7.45
N GLU A 221 0.84 -25.31 6.33
CA GLU A 221 2.10 -25.56 5.61
C GLU A 221 3.09 -24.40 5.75
N VAL A 222 2.58 -23.20 6.05
CA VAL A 222 3.38 -21.98 6.16
C VAL A 222 3.30 -21.43 7.59
N PRO A 223 4.44 -21.17 8.23
CA PRO A 223 4.49 -20.54 9.56
C PRO A 223 3.77 -19.18 9.62
N ILE A 224 3.19 -18.85 10.77
CA ILE A 224 2.37 -17.63 10.94
C ILE A 224 3.18 -16.33 10.80
N ASP A 225 4.46 -16.35 11.15
CA ASP A 225 5.40 -15.24 10.98
C ASP A 225 5.68 -14.95 9.49
N VAL A 226 5.71 -16.00 8.65
CA VAL A 226 5.78 -15.85 7.20
C VAL A 226 4.51 -15.19 6.66
N PHE A 227 3.32 -15.55 7.18
CA PHE A 227 2.08 -14.87 6.83
C PHE A 227 2.08 -13.40 7.28
N GLU A 228 2.54 -13.12 8.49
CA GLU A 228 2.60 -11.77 9.02
C GLU A 228 3.54 -10.88 8.21
N THR A 229 4.74 -11.38 7.91
CA THR A 229 5.73 -10.67 7.10
C THR A 229 5.24 -10.48 5.67
N GLY A 230 4.65 -11.51 5.06
CA GLY A 230 4.06 -11.43 3.72
C GLY A 230 2.88 -10.46 3.62
N PHE A 231 2.01 -10.44 4.63
CA PHE A 231 0.93 -9.46 4.75
C PHE A 231 1.50 -8.04 4.81
N CYS A 232 2.51 -7.81 5.65
CA CYS A 232 3.15 -6.50 5.76
C CYS A 232 3.83 -6.07 4.47
N ALA A 233 4.63 -6.94 3.86
CA ALA A 233 5.31 -6.66 2.59
C ALA A 233 4.33 -6.28 1.47
N THR A 234 3.18 -6.99 1.41
CA THR A 234 2.12 -6.68 0.45
C THR A 234 1.57 -5.26 0.68
N LEU A 235 1.23 -4.93 1.93
CA LEU A 235 0.68 -3.61 2.24
C LEU A 235 1.71 -2.50 2.06
N ASP A 236 2.98 -2.75 2.35
CA ASP A 236 4.07 -1.81 2.11
C ASP A 236 4.23 -1.48 0.64
N ALA A 237 4.15 -2.48 -0.24
CA ALA A 237 4.18 -2.27 -1.69
C ALA A 237 2.98 -1.45 -2.18
N VAL A 238 1.77 -1.78 -1.72
CA VAL A 238 0.54 -1.05 -2.06
C VAL A 238 0.59 0.41 -1.58
N MET A 239 1.08 0.62 -0.36
CA MET A 239 1.25 1.96 0.21
C MET A 239 2.32 2.76 -0.53
N GLY A 240 3.46 2.14 -0.87
CA GLY A 240 4.51 2.77 -1.66
C GLY A 240 4.00 3.26 -3.00
N HIS A 241 3.15 2.47 -3.68
CA HIS A 241 2.48 2.86 -4.91
C HIS A 241 1.57 4.08 -4.73
N LEU A 242 0.69 4.07 -3.72
CA LEU A 242 -0.21 5.20 -3.41
C LEU A 242 0.57 6.48 -3.08
N MET A 243 1.62 6.36 -2.26
CA MET A 243 2.49 7.48 -1.92
C MET A 243 3.21 8.05 -3.14
N ALA A 244 3.74 7.19 -4.02
CA ALA A 244 4.40 7.62 -5.25
C ALA A 244 3.42 8.37 -6.17
N ARG A 245 2.19 7.88 -6.31
CA ARG A 245 1.13 8.58 -7.04
C ARG A 245 0.81 9.94 -6.47
N ARG A 246 0.62 10.03 -5.14
CA ARG A 246 0.34 11.30 -4.47
C ARG A 246 1.48 12.30 -4.65
N ALA A 247 2.72 11.84 -4.50
CA ALA A 247 3.91 12.67 -4.74
C ALA A 247 4.00 13.19 -6.19
N ALA A 248 3.49 12.41 -7.15
CA ALA A 248 3.38 12.81 -8.56
C ALA A 248 2.15 13.67 -8.88
N GLY A 249 1.30 14.02 -7.89
CA GLY A 249 0.05 14.75 -8.11
C GLY A 249 -1.05 13.92 -8.79
N LEU A 250 -0.93 12.58 -8.77
CA LEU A 250 -1.86 11.62 -9.38
C LEU A 250 -2.76 10.93 -8.33
N ALA A 251 -2.97 11.57 -7.19
CA ALA A 251 -3.89 11.08 -6.16
C ALA A 251 -5.32 11.03 -6.71
N ALA A 252 -6.00 9.91 -6.51
CA ALA A 252 -7.36 9.75 -7.01
C ALA A 252 -8.36 10.46 -6.09
N GLU A 253 -9.22 11.29 -6.68
CA GLU A 253 -10.25 12.02 -5.93
C GLU A 253 -11.18 11.09 -5.13
N GLY A 254 -11.41 9.87 -5.63
CA GLY A 254 -12.22 8.84 -4.96
C GLY A 254 -11.53 8.12 -3.80
N ASN A 255 -10.25 8.39 -3.52
CA ASN A 255 -9.46 7.70 -2.52
C ASN A 255 -8.62 8.66 -1.64
N PRO A 256 -9.25 9.58 -0.90
CA PRO A 256 -8.54 10.63 -0.18
C PRO A 256 -7.73 10.14 1.04
N LEU A 257 -7.85 8.87 1.42
CA LEU A 257 -7.14 8.29 2.58
C LEU A 257 -6.02 7.31 2.19
N ASP A 258 -5.68 7.21 0.90
CA ASP A 258 -4.76 6.19 0.37
C ASP A 258 -5.11 4.78 0.86
N GLN A 259 -6.34 4.38 0.54
CA GLN A 259 -6.87 3.09 0.87
C GLN A 259 -6.74 2.12 -0.31
N TYR A 260 -6.75 0.83 0.00
CA TYR A 260 -6.85 -0.24 -0.99
C TYR A 260 -8.22 -0.92 -0.89
N SER A 261 -8.61 -1.59 -1.97
CA SER A 261 -9.76 -2.50 -1.99
C SER A 261 -9.26 -3.93 -1.85
N CYS A 262 -9.88 -4.72 -0.97
CA CYS A 262 -9.49 -6.11 -0.74
C CYS A 262 -10.53 -7.05 -1.37
N TRP A 263 -10.14 -7.84 -2.36
CA TRP A 263 -11.00 -8.83 -3.01
C TRP A 263 -10.58 -10.22 -2.57
N ILE A 264 -11.43 -10.89 -1.81
CA ILE A 264 -11.18 -12.24 -1.31
C ILE A 264 -11.86 -13.20 -2.28
N ASP A 265 -11.09 -13.80 -3.19
CA ASP A 265 -11.55 -14.89 -4.04
C ASP A 265 -11.61 -16.17 -3.23
N THR A 266 -12.82 -16.72 -3.12
CA THR A 266 -13.08 -17.94 -2.35
C THR A 266 -13.37 -19.16 -3.22
N GLU A 267 -13.30 -19.01 -4.54
CA GLU A 267 -13.42 -20.16 -5.44
C GLU A 267 -12.29 -21.17 -5.13
N GLY A 268 -12.67 -22.45 -5.01
CA GLY A 268 -11.75 -23.52 -4.63
C GLY A 268 -11.31 -23.53 -3.15
N ALA A 269 -11.74 -22.55 -2.34
CA ALA A 269 -11.38 -22.52 -0.93
C ALA A 269 -12.15 -23.59 -0.12
N THR A 270 -11.43 -24.28 0.76
CA THR A 270 -11.99 -25.26 1.69
C THR A 270 -11.74 -24.82 3.14
N ARG A 271 -12.27 -25.55 4.12
CA ARG A 271 -12.01 -25.28 5.54
C ARG A 271 -10.52 -25.29 5.90
N LYS A 272 -9.68 -26.03 5.17
CA LYS A 272 -8.23 -26.11 5.39
C LYS A 272 -7.51 -24.79 5.12
N ASN A 273 -8.09 -23.91 4.29
CA ASN A 273 -7.52 -22.61 3.97
C ASN A 273 -7.76 -21.55 5.06
N PHE A 274 -8.48 -21.90 6.12
CA PHE A 274 -8.82 -20.99 7.21
C PHE A 274 -8.12 -21.42 8.50
N ALA A 275 -7.43 -20.47 9.12
CA ALA A 275 -6.87 -20.64 10.46
C ALA A 275 -7.15 -19.40 11.31
N LEU A 276 -7.81 -19.60 12.45
CA LEU A 276 -8.13 -18.51 13.37
C LEU A 276 -6.90 -17.71 13.83
N PRO A 277 -5.72 -18.33 14.07
CA PRO A 277 -4.50 -17.57 14.36
C PRO A 277 -4.12 -16.57 13.26
N VAL A 278 -4.25 -16.94 11.99
CA VAL A 278 -3.96 -16.05 10.85
C VAL A 278 -4.95 -14.89 10.79
N VAL A 279 -6.24 -15.15 11.00
CA VAL A 279 -7.27 -14.10 11.06
C VAL A 279 -6.99 -13.11 12.21
N LYS A 280 -6.66 -13.61 13.40
CA LYS A 280 -6.29 -12.78 14.55
C LYS A 280 -5.04 -11.94 14.28
N MET A 281 -4.03 -12.52 13.64
CA MET A 281 -2.83 -11.80 13.21
C MET A 281 -3.18 -10.67 12.23
N MET A 282 -3.96 -10.96 11.17
CA MET A 282 -4.37 -9.95 10.20
C MET A 282 -5.17 -8.82 10.85
N GLN A 283 -6.10 -9.15 11.74
CA GLN A 283 -6.85 -8.16 12.52
C GLN A 283 -5.92 -7.27 13.37
N ARG A 284 -4.97 -7.88 14.08
CA ARG A 284 -3.99 -7.15 14.89
C ARG A 284 -3.17 -6.19 14.03
N MET A 285 -2.64 -6.65 12.90
CA MET A 285 -1.83 -5.82 12.01
C MET A 285 -2.65 -4.70 11.36
N ALA A 286 -3.87 -5.00 10.90
CA ALA A 286 -4.78 -4.01 10.31
C ALA A 286 -5.19 -2.91 11.31
N THR A 287 -5.27 -3.23 12.61
CA THR A 287 -5.68 -2.26 13.64
C THR A 287 -4.53 -1.50 14.28
N THR A 288 -3.35 -2.12 14.42
CA THR A 288 -2.20 -1.53 15.13
C THR A 288 -1.15 -0.91 14.20
N ARG A 289 -0.94 -1.46 13.00
CA ARG A 289 0.14 -1.06 12.08
C ARG A 289 -0.36 -0.47 10.75
N TYR A 290 -1.51 -0.93 10.26
CA TYR A 290 -2.09 -0.51 8.98
C TYR A 290 -3.50 0.08 9.16
N ALA A 291 -3.63 0.96 10.16
CA ALA A 291 -4.90 1.56 10.55
C ALA A 291 -5.60 2.26 9.37
N GLU A 292 -6.90 1.95 9.20
CA GLU A 292 -7.78 2.54 8.18
C GLU A 292 -7.25 2.44 6.72
N ARG A 293 -6.45 1.41 6.41
CA ARG A 293 -5.94 1.16 5.04
C ARG A 293 -6.90 0.42 4.12
N VAL A 294 -7.78 -0.41 4.67
CA VAL A 294 -8.81 -1.10 3.87
C VAL A 294 -10.01 -0.18 3.69
N GLY A 295 -10.25 0.26 2.46
CA GLY A 295 -11.44 1.07 2.13
C GLY A 295 -12.69 0.21 2.02
N LYS A 296 -12.64 -0.82 1.17
CA LYS A 296 -13.74 -1.77 0.98
C LYS A 296 -13.18 -3.18 0.81
N MET A 297 -13.94 -4.18 1.25
CA MET A 297 -13.59 -5.58 1.12
C MET A 297 -14.75 -6.34 0.48
N TYR A 298 -14.44 -7.17 -0.49
CA TYR A 298 -15.41 -7.98 -1.24
C TYR A 298 -15.05 -9.44 -1.06
N VAL A 299 -15.95 -10.24 -0.50
CA VAL A 299 -15.81 -11.69 -0.43
C VAL A 299 -16.56 -12.27 -1.63
N LEU A 300 -15.81 -12.74 -2.63
CA LEU A 300 -16.34 -13.17 -3.91
C LEU A 300 -16.70 -14.65 -3.87
N SER A 301 -17.93 -14.95 -4.30
CA SER A 301 -18.47 -16.31 -4.42
C SER A 301 -18.39 -17.16 -3.14
N PRO A 302 -18.75 -16.64 -1.95
CA PRO A 302 -18.53 -17.35 -0.69
C PRO A 302 -19.30 -18.67 -0.68
N ASN A 303 -18.57 -19.78 -0.56
CA ASN A 303 -19.19 -21.10 -0.37
C ASN A 303 -19.64 -21.31 1.08
N PHE A 304 -20.28 -22.46 1.36
CA PHE A 304 -20.79 -22.76 2.71
C PHE A 304 -19.69 -22.72 3.79
N ALA A 305 -18.48 -23.20 3.49
CA ALA A 305 -17.36 -23.18 4.43
C ALA A 305 -16.95 -21.75 4.78
N VAL A 306 -16.84 -20.87 3.79
CA VAL A 306 -16.51 -19.45 3.98
C VAL A 306 -17.58 -18.76 4.83
N ARG A 307 -18.87 -19.00 4.54
CA ARG A 307 -19.98 -18.41 5.31
C ARG A 307 -19.96 -18.86 6.77
N ALA A 308 -19.67 -20.14 7.01
CA ALA A 308 -19.50 -20.66 8.37
C ALA A 308 -18.35 -19.97 9.10
N VAL A 309 -17.17 -19.83 8.47
CA VAL A 309 -16.03 -19.12 9.08
C VAL A 309 -16.36 -17.64 9.33
N TRP A 310 -17.05 -16.99 8.40
CA TRP A 310 -17.47 -15.60 8.56
C TRP A 310 -18.37 -15.38 9.79
N SER A 311 -19.27 -16.33 10.10
CA SER A 311 -20.11 -16.25 11.30
C SER A 311 -19.29 -16.22 12.60
N ILE A 312 -18.09 -16.81 12.59
CA ILE A 312 -17.15 -16.84 13.73
C ILE A 312 -16.29 -15.56 13.75
N VAL A 313 -15.82 -15.10 12.59
CA VAL A 313 -14.89 -13.97 12.48
C VAL A 313 -15.61 -12.63 12.65
N ARG A 314 -16.81 -12.47 12.10
CA ARG A 314 -17.58 -11.22 12.11
C ARG A 314 -17.67 -10.57 13.51
N PRO A 315 -18.04 -11.26 14.60
CA PRO A 315 -18.14 -10.63 15.92
C PRO A 315 -16.81 -10.14 16.49
N MET A 316 -15.68 -10.59 15.94
CA MET A 316 -14.34 -10.15 16.34
C MET A 316 -13.95 -8.82 15.65
N LEU A 317 -14.67 -8.42 14.60
CA LEU A 317 -14.36 -7.23 13.80
C LEU A 317 -15.08 -5.99 14.35
N LEU A 318 -14.40 -4.84 14.29
CA LEU A 318 -14.99 -3.53 14.59
C LEU A 318 -16.18 -3.27 13.64
N GLU A 319 -17.22 -2.61 14.14
CA GLU A 319 -18.45 -2.32 13.38
C GLU A 319 -18.17 -1.62 12.04
N ARG A 320 -17.22 -0.67 12.03
CA ARG A 320 -16.76 0.01 10.82
C ARG A 320 -16.20 -0.97 9.80
N THR A 321 -15.34 -1.90 10.24
CA THR A 321 -14.78 -2.94 9.37
C THR A 321 -15.88 -3.85 8.82
N GLN A 322 -16.89 -4.20 9.62
CA GLN A 322 -18.02 -4.99 9.15
C GLN A 322 -18.80 -4.29 8.02
N ARG A 323 -19.05 -2.97 8.14
CA ARG A 323 -19.72 -2.17 7.08
C ARG A 323 -18.91 -2.08 5.79
N ASN A 324 -17.59 -2.23 5.87
CA ASN A 324 -16.71 -2.21 4.71
C ASN A 324 -16.68 -3.56 3.98
N ILE A 325 -17.22 -4.63 4.57
CA ILE A 325 -17.20 -5.98 4.00
C ILE A 325 -18.52 -6.29 3.30
N GLN A 326 -18.44 -6.65 2.02
CA GLN A 326 -19.57 -7.08 1.20
C GLN A 326 -19.34 -8.52 0.73
N MET A 327 -20.31 -9.39 0.98
CA MET A 327 -20.34 -10.72 0.36
C MET A 327 -21.04 -10.62 -0.99
N VAL A 328 -20.37 -11.07 -2.06
CA VAL A 328 -20.87 -10.99 -3.42
C VAL A 328 -21.05 -12.41 -3.94
N SER A 329 -22.25 -12.78 -4.35
CA SER A 329 -22.50 -14.12 -4.92
C SER A 329 -21.81 -14.27 -6.29
N ALA A 330 -21.66 -15.52 -6.74
CA ALA A 330 -21.04 -15.80 -8.05
C ALA A 330 -21.81 -15.15 -9.21
N SER A 331 -23.15 -15.08 -9.13
CA SER A 331 -23.99 -14.43 -10.13
C SER A 331 -23.89 -12.91 -10.12
N GLU A 332 -23.64 -12.29 -8.97
CA GLU A 332 -23.53 -10.83 -8.84
C GLU A 332 -22.11 -10.33 -9.12
N ALA A 333 -21.10 -11.20 -9.01
CA ALA A 333 -19.71 -10.81 -9.14
C ALA A 333 -19.40 -10.07 -10.45
N PRO A 334 -19.81 -10.54 -11.65
CA PRO A 334 -19.54 -9.80 -12.89
C PRO A 334 -20.08 -8.37 -12.88
N ALA A 335 -21.28 -8.15 -12.35
CA ALA A 335 -21.90 -6.83 -12.29
C ALA A 335 -21.19 -5.91 -11.28
N VAL A 336 -20.94 -6.39 -10.06
CA VAL A 336 -20.27 -5.62 -9.01
C VAL A 336 -18.84 -5.29 -9.41
N LEU A 337 -18.10 -6.26 -9.95
CA LEU A 337 -16.72 -6.05 -10.38
C LEU A 337 -16.65 -5.14 -11.61
N GLY A 338 -17.59 -5.29 -12.56
CA GLY A 338 -17.71 -4.39 -13.71
C GLY A 338 -17.93 -2.94 -13.28
N GLU A 339 -18.86 -2.69 -12.35
CA GLU A 339 -19.10 -1.36 -11.81
C GLU A 339 -17.84 -0.74 -11.16
N LEU A 340 -17.05 -1.57 -10.46
CA LEU A 340 -15.83 -1.12 -9.79
C LEU A 340 -14.67 -0.86 -10.75
N LEU A 341 -14.64 -1.51 -11.91
CA LEU A 341 -13.58 -1.31 -12.91
C LEU A 341 -13.86 -0.10 -13.82
N GLY A 342 -15.11 0.36 -13.87
CA GLY A 342 -15.54 1.47 -14.75
C GLY A 342 -15.76 1.01 -16.18
#